data_AF-A0AAQ4FRT9-F1
#
_entry.id   AF-A0AAQ4FRT9-F1
#
_cell.length_a   1.000
_cell.length_b   1.000
_cell.length_c   1.000
_cell.angle_alpha   90.00
_cell.angle_beta   90.00
_cell.angle_gamma   90.00
#
_symmetry.space_group_name_H-M   'P 1'
#
loop_
_entity.id
_entity.type
_entity.pdbx_description
1 polymer ?
#
loop_
_entity_poly.entity_id
_entity_poly.type
_entity_poly.pdbx_seq_one_letter_code
_entity_poly.pdbx_strand_id
1 'polypeptide(L)'
;MDGLLRDRLTMLAALGTGVVVGISGIYLYYRLNRTVSRELSSLAGSIAELRRQIEQLKTEERRETPFQSQAQPLQQSQREDEEDDEYYDFTDVEDASWTGLREAGDIGWLETLDSALDRPGDKQALLDSMLARESQYTDSAGFYWRLAKASHLCSLQLKPGRGKEELARQAFARAQQALRLDESSPEAHKWYAITLGALSEYVGSQEKIENGYRFKEHVDTAVRLKPKDPTLHHMLGRWSFEVSTLSWLERKLAAALYSQPPDSNVQEARAHLLEADKLRPEWKENLLYIAKTYICEGHYGPAMAWIDRAAALPCVDPADDSVQKELENLQQQYQRYRP
;
A
#
# COMPACT_ATOMS: atom_id res chain seq x y z
N MET A 1 -5.21 -33.21 -7.96
CA MET A 1 -4.01 -32.46 -8.40
C MET A 1 -3.97 -31.09 -7.72
N ASP A 2 -3.74 -31.04 -6.41
CA ASP A 2 -4.50 -30.07 -5.57
C ASP A 2 -3.65 -28.98 -4.91
N GLY A 3 -2.35 -28.91 -5.21
CA GLY A 3 -1.43 -27.90 -4.66
C GLY A 3 -1.57 -26.51 -5.30
N LEU A 4 -1.77 -26.44 -6.62
CA LEU A 4 -1.58 -25.20 -7.40
C LEU A 4 -2.63 -24.08 -7.17
N LEU A 5 -3.77 -24.43 -6.59
CA LEU A 5 -4.90 -23.50 -6.38
C LEU A 5 -4.69 -22.57 -5.18
N ARG A 6 -3.81 -22.92 -4.23
CA ARG A 6 -4.01 -22.59 -2.81
C ARG A 6 -3.65 -21.16 -2.38
N ASP A 7 -2.51 -20.61 -2.81
CA ASP A 7 -2.06 -19.29 -2.33
C ASP A 7 -2.76 -18.09 -3.00
N ARG A 8 -3.65 -18.31 -3.99
CA ARG A 8 -4.08 -17.25 -4.93
C ARG A 8 -4.98 -16.19 -4.29
N LEU A 9 -5.93 -16.63 -3.47
CA LEU A 9 -6.92 -15.77 -2.81
C LEU A 9 -6.28 -14.67 -1.93
N THR A 10 -5.06 -14.90 -1.45
CA THR A 10 -4.42 -14.08 -0.42
C THR A 10 -4.02 -12.68 -0.88
N MET A 11 -3.92 -12.42 -2.18
CA MET A 11 -3.07 -11.34 -2.69
C MET A 11 -3.73 -10.26 -3.52
N LEU A 12 -4.90 -10.50 -4.10
CA LEU A 12 -5.37 -9.63 -5.18
C LEU A 12 -5.97 -8.29 -4.71
N ALA A 13 -6.01 -8.05 -3.39
CA ALA A 13 -6.02 -6.70 -2.83
C ALA A 13 -4.88 -6.42 -1.83
N ALA A 14 -3.89 -7.32 -1.69
CA ALA A 14 -2.61 -7.00 -1.04
C ALA A 14 -1.90 -5.85 -1.73
N LEU A 15 -1.97 -5.93 -3.05
CA LEU A 15 -1.54 -4.93 -3.99
C LEU A 15 -2.81 -4.26 -4.51
N GLY A 16 -3.59 -3.72 -3.57
CA GLY A 16 -4.83 -3.00 -3.85
C GLY A 16 -4.62 -2.03 -4.99
N THR A 17 -5.60 -1.93 -5.89
CA THR A 17 -5.47 -1.18 -7.15
C THR A 17 -5.03 0.29 -7.00
N GLY A 18 -5.02 0.84 -5.78
CA GLY A 18 -4.49 2.15 -5.43
C GLY A 18 -3.22 2.23 -4.57
N VAL A 19 -2.37 1.19 -4.39
CA VAL A 19 -1.14 1.33 -3.56
C VAL A 19 -0.18 2.38 -4.11
N VAL A 20 -0.02 2.44 -5.44
CA VAL A 20 0.80 3.48 -6.11
C VAL A 20 0.01 4.15 -7.23
N VAL A 21 -0.45 3.41 -8.25
CA VAL A 21 -1.23 3.99 -9.37
C VAL A 21 -2.46 3.15 -9.74
N GLY A 22 -3.64 3.63 -9.33
CA GLY A 22 -4.91 3.23 -9.93
C GLY A 22 -5.09 3.86 -11.31
N ILE A 23 -4.37 3.32 -12.31
CA ILE A 23 -4.39 3.48 -13.79
C ILE A 23 -4.84 4.87 -14.36
N SER A 24 -6.03 5.34 -14.02
CA SER A 24 -6.54 6.69 -14.34
C SER A 24 -5.78 7.84 -13.65
N GLY A 25 -5.05 7.57 -12.56
CA GLY A 25 -4.34 8.57 -11.74
C GLY A 25 -3.34 9.42 -12.54
N ILE A 26 -2.44 8.77 -13.30
CA ILE A 26 -1.44 9.45 -14.15
C ILE A 26 -2.11 10.34 -15.21
N TYR A 27 -3.27 9.95 -15.75
CA TYR A 27 -3.97 10.73 -16.77
C TYR A 27 -4.60 12.01 -16.19
N LEU A 28 -5.18 11.93 -15.00
CA LEU A 28 -5.63 13.10 -14.24
C LEU A 28 -4.46 14.00 -13.81
N TYR A 29 -3.35 13.39 -13.36
CA TYR A 29 -2.12 14.09 -13.02
C TYR A 29 -1.60 14.94 -14.20
N TYR A 30 -1.47 14.34 -15.39
CA TYR A 30 -1.07 15.04 -16.62
C TYR A 30 -2.05 16.15 -17.03
N ARG A 31 -3.35 15.98 -16.78
CA ARG A 31 -4.37 16.99 -17.11
C ARG A 31 -4.33 18.19 -16.16
N LEU A 32 -4.21 17.97 -14.85
CA LEU A 32 -4.17 19.08 -13.87
C LEU A 32 -2.82 19.81 -13.87
N ASN A 33 -1.70 19.09 -13.91
CA ASN A 33 -0.37 19.72 -13.82
C ASN A 33 -0.11 20.74 -14.96
N ARG A 34 -0.69 20.52 -16.13
CA ARG A 34 -0.59 21.44 -17.29
C ARG A 34 -1.38 22.74 -17.12
N THR A 35 -2.39 22.76 -16.25
CA THR A 35 -3.13 23.96 -15.83
C THR A 35 -2.39 24.64 -14.69
N VAL A 36 -2.08 23.89 -13.62
CA VAL A 36 -1.40 24.39 -12.42
C VAL A 36 -0.03 25.03 -12.74
N SER A 37 0.75 24.45 -13.67
CA SER A 37 2.03 25.04 -14.10
C SER A 37 1.88 26.43 -14.75
N ARG A 38 0.76 26.70 -15.43
CA ARG A 38 0.47 28.02 -16.02
C ARG A 38 0.03 29.01 -14.94
N GLU A 39 -0.84 28.58 -14.04
CA GLU A 39 -1.35 29.41 -12.94
C GLU A 39 -0.24 29.78 -11.95
N LEU A 40 0.62 28.83 -11.56
CA LEU A 40 1.80 29.12 -10.71
C LEU A 40 2.79 30.07 -11.39
N SER A 41 3.03 29.92 -12.69
CA SER A 41 3.91 30.83 -13.44
C SER A 41 3.32 32.25 -13.49
N SER A 42 2.00 32.36 -13.70
CA SER A 42 1.27 33.62 -13.66
C SER A 42 1.33 34.26 -12.26
N LEU A 43 1.06 33.48 -11.22
CA LEU A 43 1.02 33.95 -9.83
C LEU A 43 2.40 34.38 -9.33
N ALA A 44 3.46 33.65 -9.67
CA ALA A 44 4.84 34.03 -9.36
C ALA A 44 5.23 35.36 -10.06
N GLY A 45 4.82 35.55 -11.31
CA GLY A 45 4.95 36.81 -12.03
C GLY A 45 4.21 37.96 -11.34
N SER A 46 2.94 37.76 -10.99
CA SER A 46 2.13 38.75 -10.27
C SER A 46 2.70 39.10 -8.89
N ILE A 47 3.26 38.13 -8.16
CA ILE A 47 3.89 38.36 -6.85
C ILE A 47 5.20 39.15 -6.99
N ALA A 48 6.00 38.89 -8.03
CA ALA A 48 7.20 39.66 -8.32
C ALA A 48 6.86 41.12 -8.69
N GLU A 49 5.84 41.31 -9.52
CA GLU A 49 5.37 42.63 -9.95
C GLU A 49 4.71 43.42 -8.80
N LEU A 50 3.88 42.78 -7.97
CA LEU A 50 3.29 43.43 -6.78
C LEU A 50 4.36 43.86 -5.77
N ARG A 51 5.41 43.05 -5.56
CA ARG A 51 6.56 43.44 -4.72
C ARG A 51 7.26 44.69 -5.29
N ARG A 52 7.50 44.72 -6.59
CA ARG A 52 8.09 45.86 -7.30
C ARG A 52 7.24 47.12 -7.15
N GLN A 53 5.92 47.02 -7.32
CA GLN A 53 4.99 48.16 -7.18
C GLN A 53 4.93 48.68 -5.74
N ILE A 54 4.90 47.80 -4.73
CA ILE A 54 4.99 48.18 -3.31
C ILE A 54 6.31 48.92 -3.01
N GLU A 55 7.42 48.47 -3.61
CA GLU A 55 8.74 49.07 -3.41
C GLU A 55 8.87 50.44 -4.12
N GLN A 56 8.27 50.59 -5.30
CA GLN A 56 8.16 51.88 -6.00
C GLN A 56 7.30 52.88 -5.21
N LEU A 57 6.10 52.50 -4.78
CA LEU A 57 5.22 53.35 -3.96
C LEU A 57 5.91 53.80 -2.66
N LYS A 58 6.64 52.89 -1.98
CA LYS A 58 7.47 53.24 -0.81
C LYS A 58 8.59 54.24 -1.12
N THR A 59 9.09 54.31 -2.35
CA THR A 59 10.07 55.35 -2.75
C THR A 59 9.42 56.66 -3.17
N GLU A 60 8.14 56.65 -3.53
CA GLU A 60 7.37 57.85 -3.90
C GLU A 60 6.79 58.55 -2.66
N GLU A 61 6.16 57.83 -1.72
CA GLU A 61 5.76 58.38 -0.41
C GLU A 61 6.96 59.02 0.32
N ARG A 62 8.14 58.40 0.22
CA ARG A 62 9.37 58.86 0.88
C ARG A 62 10.00 60.11 0.24
N ARG A 63 9.32 60.77 -0.70
CA ARG A 63 9.70 62.10 -1.22
C ARG A 63 8.88 63.27 -0.64
N GLU A 64 7.79 63.02 0.08
CA GLU A 64 6.94 64.11 0.62
C GLU A 64 7.03 64.25 2.15
N THR A 65 7.84 65.23 2.58
CA THR A 65 7.87 65.90 3.91
C THR A 65 8.42 65.14 5.15
N PRO A 66 8.87 65.85 6.22
CA PRO A 66 9.82 65.30 7.21
C PRO A 66 9.46 65.46 8.71
N PHE A 67 10.26 64.82 9.58
CA PHE A 67 10.38 65.08 11.05
C PHE A 67 9.16 64.63 11.89
N GLN A 68 9.17 64.42 13.22
CA GLN A 68 10.18 64.63 14.29
C GLN A 68 9.83 63.79 15.55
N SER A 69 10.82 63.38 16.38
CA SER A 69 10.66 62.96 17.81
C SER A 69 9.78 61.70 18.10
N GLN A 70 9.77 61.05 19.29
CA GLN A 70 10.69 61.02 20.46
C GLN A 70 10.67 59.62 21.13
N ALA A 71 11.18 59.44 22.35
CA ALA A 71 11.60 58.14 22.91
C ALA A 71 10.73 57.57 24.07
N GLN A 72 10.68 56.22 24.16
CA GLN A 72 10.72 55.38 25.39
C GLN A 72 9.57 55.50 26.46
N PRO A 73 9.46 54.59 27.46
CA PRO A 73 9.60 53.12 27.46
C PRO A 73 8.58 52.36 28.39
N LEU A 74 8.75 51.03 28.54
CA LEU A 74 8.47 50.18 29.74
C LEU A 74 7.04 50.00 30.33
N GLN A 75 6.57 48.75 30.42
CA GLN A 75 6.39 47.93 31.66
C GLN A 75 5.82 46.52 31.32
N GLN A 76 6.30 45.40 31.91
CA GLN A 76 5.78 44.64 33.08
C GLN A 76 4.30 44.16 32.95
N SER A 77 3.87 42.96 33.41
CA SER A 77 4.43 41.98 34.37
C SER A 77 4.00 40.52 33.99
N GLN A 78 4.71 39.42 34.34
CA GLN A 78 4.51 38.51 35.51
C GLN A 78 3.14 37.75 35.55
N ARG A 79 2.98 36.49 36.00
CA ARG A 79 3.86 35.49 36.70
C ARG A 79 3.11 34.10 36.78
N GLU A 80 3.83 32.99 37.00
CA GLU A 80 3.58 31.85 37.96
C GLU A 80 2.21 31.08 37.93
N ASP A 81 2.04 29.76 38.23
CA ASP A 81 2.92 28.65 38.64
C ASP A 81 2.29 27.23 38.36
N GLU A 82 3.11 26.17 38.56
CA GLU A 82 2.92 24.79 39.12
C GLU A 82 1.50 24.14 39.28
N GLU A 83 1.29 22.80 39.35
CA GLU A 83 2.14 21.59 39.11
C GLU A 83 1.34 20.55 38.24
N ASP A 84 1.16 19.22 38.38
CA ASP A 84 1.49 18.11 39.32
C ASP A 84 1.36 16.74 38.55
N ASP A 85 1.78 15.59 39.10
CA ASP A 85 1.78 14.23 38.47
C ASP A 85 0.83 13.21 39.18
N GLU A 86 0.32 12.18 38.46
CA GLU A 86 -0.16 10.93 39.11
C GLU A 86 0.07 9.67 38.25
N TYR A 87 0.48 8.57 38.90
CA TYR A 87 0.92 7.30 38.31
C TYR A 87 0.12 6.13 38.92
N TYR A 88 -0.29 5.15 38.11
CA TYR A 88 -1.04 3.97 38.58
C TYR A 88 -0.42 2.66 38.08
N ASP A 89 -0.15 1.77 39.03
CA ASP A 89 0.39 0.42 38.86
C ASP A 89 -0.59 -0.60 39.45
N PHE A 90 -0.73 -1.77 38.83
CA PHE A 90 -1.47 -2.90 39.41
C PHE A 90 -1.13 -4.25 38.74
N THR A 91 -0.04 -4.87 39.21
CA THR A 91 0.12 -6.33 39.23
C THR A 91 -0.60 -6.89 40.49
N ASP A 92 -0.99 -8.16 40.64
CA ASP A 92 -0.87 -9.36 39.79
C ASP A 92 -1.99 -10.36 40.16
N VAL A 93 -2.37 -11.29 39.27
CA VAL A 93 -3.13 -12.52 39.63
C VAL A 93 -2.78 -13.68 38.69
N GLU A 94 -2.04 -14.67 39.19
CA GLU A 94 -1.76 -15.92 38.46
C GLU A 94 -2.95 -16.89 38.48
N ASP A 95 -3.23 -17.55 37.34
CA ASP A 95 -3.86 -18.88 37.28
C ASP A 95 -3.13 -19.77 36.25
N ALA A 96 -1.90 -20.14 36.59
CA ALA A 96 -0.98 -20.89 35.74
C ALA A 96 -1.23 -22.42 35.80
N SER A 97 -2.48 -22.88 35.60
CA SER A 97 -2.81 -24.31 35.58
C SER A 97 -3.63 -24.80 34.37
N TRP A 98 -3.94 -23.94 33.39
CA TRP A 98 -4.80 -24.29 32.23
C TRP A 98 -4.15 -24.23 30.84
N THR A 99 -2.91 -23.73 30.72
CA THR A 99 -2.24 -23.47 29.42
C THR A 99 -2.07 -24.74 28.57
N GLY A 100 -1.43 -25.78 29.11
CA GLY A 100 -1.04 -26.98 28.35
C GLY A 100 -2.18 -27.86 27.82
N LEU A 101 -3.43 -27.66 28.26
CA LEU A 101 -4.61 -28.32 27.67
C LEU A 101 -5.31 -27.45 26.61
N ARG A 102 -5.13 -26.13 26.68
CA ARG A 102 -5.73 -25.15 25.77
C ARG A 102 -4.96 -25.07 24.44
N GLU A 103 -3.63 -24.99 24.52
CA GLU A 103 -2.73 -24.93 23.35
C GLU A 103 -2.98 -26.06 22.33
N ALA A 104 -3.17 -27.30 22.81
CA ALA A 104 -3.39 -28.46 21.95
C ALA A 104 -4.72 -28.40 21.15
N GLY A 105 -5.77 -27.79 21.72
CA GLY A 105 -7.03 -27.55 21.02
C GLY A 105 -6.98 -26.35 20.07
N ASP A 106 -6.29 -25.30 20.49
CA ASP A 106 -6.17 -24.04 19.74
C ASP A 106 -5.33 -24.17 18.47
N ILE A 107 -4.24 -24.96 18.49
CA ILE A 107 -3.46 -25.30 17.28
C ILE A 107 -4.36 -25.93 16.21
N GLY A 108 -5.15 -26.95 16.59
CA GLY A 108 -6.05 -27.64 15.67
C GLY A 108 -7.12 -26.71 15.07
N TRP A 109 -7.63 -25.75 15.83
CA TRP A 109 -8.55 -24.76 15.26
C TRP A 109 -7.86 -23.82 14.26
N LEU A 110 -6.67 -23.30 14.59
CA LEU A 110 -5.91 -22.42 13.69
C LEU A 110 -5.48 -23.13 12.39
N GLU A 111 -5.18 -24.44 12.43
CA GLU A 111 -4.95 -25.25 11.23
C GLU A 111 -6.19 -25.40 10.35
N THR A 112 -7.36 -25.68 10.96
CA THR A 112 -8.63 -25.72 10.19
C THR A 112 -8.98 -24.36 9.60
N LEU A 113 -8.66 -23.27 10.32
CA LEU A 113 -8.87 -21.90 9.89
C LEU A 113 -8.03 -21.54 8.68
N ASP A 114 -6.74 -21.91 8.60
CA ASP A 114 -5.95 -21.68 7.38
C ASP A 114 -6.58 -22.35 6.16
N SER A 115 -7.01 -23.61 6.30
CA SER A 115 -7.71 -24.32 5.23
C SER A 115 -9.07 -23.72 4.87
N ALA A 116 -9.73 -23.01 5.79
CA ALA A 116 -10.96 -22.27 5.53
C ALA A 116 -10.70 -20.89 4.89
N LEU A 117 -9.58 -20.25 5.23
CA LEU A 117 -9.16 -18.97 4.65
C LEU A 117 -8.71 -19.12 3.19
N ASP A 118 -8.11 -20.26 2.82
CA ASP A 118 -7.65 -20.51 1.44
C ASP A 118 -8.71 -21.10 0.50
N ARG A 119 -9.73 -21.81 1.02
CA ARG A 119 -10.83 -22.36 0.20
C ARG A 119 -11.85 -21.29 -0.20
N PRO A 120 -12.55 -21.43 -1.34
CA PRO A 120 -13.80 -20.70 -1.61
C PRO A 120 -14.85 -20.99 -0.53
N GLY A 121 -15.65 -19.98 -0.17
CA GLY A 121 -16.68 -20.10 0.86
C GLY A 121 -17.13 -18.73 1.38
N ASP A 122 -18.09 -18.74 2.30
CA ASP A 122 -18.53 -17.55 3.02
C ASP A 122 -17.39 -17.04 3.93
N LYS A 123 -16.83 -15.88 3.59
CA LYS A 123 -15.76 -15.25 4.37
C LYS A 123 -16.32 -14.42 5.52
N GLN A 124 -17.54 -13.92 5.40
CA GLN A 124 -18.18 -13.15 6.47
C GLN A 124 -18.48 -14.05 7.67
N ALA A 125 -19.13 -15.19 7.44
CA ALA A 125 -19.37 -16.18 8.50
C ALA A 125 -18.06 -16.69 9.15
N LEU A 126 -16.99 -16.81 8.36
CA LEU A 126 -15.66 -17.16 8.88
C LEU A 126 -15.08 -16.04 9.76
N LEU A 127 -15.10 -14.79 9.30
CA LEU A 127 -14.66 -13.62 10.07
C LEU A 127 -15.46 -13.48 11.38
N ASP A 128 -16.79 -13.59 11.32
CA ASP A 128 -17.66 -13.51 12.49
C ASP A 128 -17.31 -14.62 13.52
N SER A 129 -17.00 -15.84 13.04
CA SER A 129 -16.58 -16.95 13.90
C SER A 129 -15.20 -16.74 14.55
N MET A 130 -14.33 -15.92 13.94
CA MET A 130 -13.05 -15.53 14.55
C MET A 130 -13.22 -14.41 15.56
N LEU A 131 -14.02 -13.38 15.24
CA LEU A 131 -14.32 -12.26 16.15
C LEU A 131 -14.95 -12.75 17.46
N ALA A 132 -15.84 -13.75 17.37
CA ALA A 132 -16.41 -14.43 18.54
C ALA A 132 -15.39 -15.15 19.44
N ARG A 133 -14.11 -15.23 19.03
CA ARG A 133 -13.00 -15.81 19.80
C ARG A 133 -11.83 -14.85 20.03
N GLU A 134 -11.93 -13.57 19.63
CA GLU A 134 -10.80 -12.63 19.69
C GLU A 134 -10.23 -12.47 21.11
N SER A 135 -11.09 -12.50 22.14
CA SER A 135 -10.70 -12.50 23.57
C SER A 135 -9.98 -13.76 24.05
N GLN A 136 -9.87 -14.81 23.22
CA GLN A 136 -9.14 -16.04 23.53
C GLN A 136 -7.72 -16.04 22.95
N TYR A 137 -7.36 -15.04 22.13
CA TYR A 137 -6.13 -15.00 21.36
C TYR A 137 -5.45 -13.62 21.36
N THR A 138 -5.66 -12.82 22.42
CA THR A 138 -5.16 -11.46 22.65
C THR A 138 -3.67 -11.27 22.34
N ASP A 139 -2.87 -12.27 22.66
CA ASP A 139 -1.41 -12.25 22.59
C ASP A 139 -0.86 -13.09 21.43
N SER A 140 -1.74 -13.61 20.57
CA SER A 140 -1.37 -14.48 19.45
C SER A 140 -1.20 -13.68 18.15
N ALA A 141 0.04 -13.33 17.81
CA ALA A 141 0.39 -12.80 16.49
C ALA A 141 -0.16 -13.69 15.35
N GLY A 142 -0.13 -15.01 15.56
CA GLY A 142 -0.66 -16.03 14.67
C GLY A 142 -2.18 -15.96 14.43
N PHE A 143 -2.95 -15.52 15.41
CA PHE A 143 -4.37 -15.23 15.24
C PHE A 143 -4.59 -13.90 14.53
N TYR A 144 -3.88 -12.84 14.92
CA TYR A 144 -4.11 -11.50 14.39
C TYR A 144 -3.80 -11.35 12.90
N TRP A 145 -2.75 -11.98 12.36
CA TRP A 145 -2.54 -11.94 10.89
C TRP A 145 -3.61 -12.75 10.14
N ARG A 146 -4.15 -13.83 10.74
CA ARG A 146 -5.27 -14.59 10.18
C ARG A 146 -6.58 -13.80 10.24
N LEU A 147 -6.80 -12.98 11.28
CA LEU A 147 -7.96 -12.09 11.39
C LEU A 147 -7.87 -10.92 10.41
N ALA A 148 -6.66 -10.40 10.16
CA ALA A 148 -6.37 -9.46 9.08
C ALA A 148 -6.68 -10.10 7.70
N LYS A 149 -6.21 -11.34 7.46
CA LYS A 149 -6.52 -12.16 6.27
C LYS A 149 -8.02 -12.34 6.07
N ALA A 150 -8.76 -12.70 7.11
CA ALA A 150 -10.22 -12.84 7.06
C ALA A 150 -10.91 -11.51 6.70
N SER A 151 -10.59 -10.44 7.44
CA SER A 151 -11.14 -9.08 7.21
C SER A 151 -10.89 -8.59 5.78
N HIS A 152 -9.69 -8.85 5.26
CA HIS A 152 -9.26 -8.50 3.92
C HIS A 152 -10.06 -9.27 2.84
N LEU A 153 -10.19 -10.59 3.02
CA LEU A 153 -10.96 -11.46 2.12
C LEU A 153 -12.47 -11.13 2.10
N CYS A 154 -13.04 -10.66 3.22
CA CYS A 154 -14.39 -10.11 3.24
C CYS A 154 -14.52 -8.81 2.42
N SER A 155 -13.53 -7.91 2.54
CA SER A 155 -13.54 -6.62 1.81
C SER A 155 -13.53 -6.82 0.29
N LEU A 156 -12.89 -7.88 -0.21
CA LEU A 156 -12.89 -8.28 -1.62
C LEU A 156 -14.28 -8.68 -2.14
N GLN A 157 -15.18 -9.15 -1.26
CA GLN A 157 -16.55 -9.55 -1.62
C GLN A 157 -17.53 -8.35 -1.62
N LEU A 158 -17.12 -7.20 -1.07
CA LEU A 158 -17.94 -6.00 -1.02
C LEU A 158 -17.76 -5.10 -2.25
N LYS A 159 -18.88 -4.49 -2.69
CA LYS A 159 -18.86 -3.40 -3.67
C LYS A 159 -18.16 -2.16 -3.07
N PRO A 160 -17.54 -1.29 -3.91
CA PRO A 160 -16.93 -0.05 -3.44
C PRO A 160 -17.90 0.81 -2.61
N GLY A 161 -17.45 1.28 -1.45
CA GLY A 161 -18.23 2.08 -0.51
C GLY A 161 -17.75 1.87 0.94
N ARG A 162 -18.41 2.55 1.88
CA ARG A 162 -18.00 2.64 3.30
C ARG A 162 -17.72 1.27 3.97
N GLY A 163 -18.47 0.23 3.62
CA GLY A 163 -18.26 -1.11 4.20
C GLY A 163 -16.92 -1.75 3.79
N LYS A 164 -16.47 -1.55 2.54
CA LYS A 164 -15.17 -2.05 2.07
C LYS A 164 -14.02 -1.26 2.71
N GLU A 165 -14.17 0.06 2.77
CA GLU A 165 -13.24 0.99 3.41
C GLU A 165 -13.06 0.69 4.91
N GLU A 166 -14.15 0.42 5.63
CA GLU A 166 -14.14 0.03 7.05
C GLU A 166 -13.41 -1.30 7.25
N LEU A 167 -13.73 -2.34 6.48
CA LEU A 167 -13.00 -3.62 6.55
C LEU A 167 -11.51 -3.47 6.19
N ALA A 168 -11.13 -2.57 5.27
CA ALA A 168 -9.73 -2.30 4.96
C ALA A 168 -8.99 -1.66 6.15
N ARG A 169 -9.60 -0.68 6.83
CA ARG A 169 -9.05 -0.09 8.07
C ARG A 169 -8.89 -1.13 9.18
N GLN A 170 -9.92 -1.94 9.43
CA GLN A 170 -9.86 -2.97 10.47
C GLN A 170 -8.84 -4.07 10.13
N ALA A 171 -8.74 -4.49 8.86
CA ALA A 171 -7.74 -5.46 8.43
C ALA A 171 -6.31 -4.93 8.68
N PHE A 172 -6.06 -3.65 8.41
CA PHE A 172 -4.77 -3.03 8.69
C PHE A 172 -4.49 -2.92 10.19
N ALA A 173 -5.44 -2.46 11.00
CA ALA A 173 -5.27 -2.40 12.45
C ALA A 173 -4.96 -3.78 13.08
N ARG A 174 -5.59 -4.84 12.58
CA ARG A 174 -5.34 -6.24 12.96
C ARG A 174 -3.94 -6.71 12.53
N ALA A 175 -3.47 -6.33 11.35
CA ALA A 175 -2.11 -6.62 10.91
C ALA A 175 -1.04 -5.84 11.71
N GLN A 176 -1.33 -4.61 12.12
CA GLN A 176 -0.47 -3.86 13.05
C GLN A 176 -0.40 -4.53 14.43
N GLN A 177 -1.50 -5.11 14.95
CA GLN A 177 -1.47 -5.90 16.18
C GLN A 177 -0.65 -7.19 16.02
N ALA A 178 -0.80 -7.89 14.89
CA ALA A 178 0.00 -9.08 14.58
C ALA A 178 1.52 -8.76 14.59
N LEU A 179 1.90 -7.63 13.99
CA LEU A 179 3.29 -7.18 13.94
C LEU A 179 3.83 -6.79 15.32
N ARG A 180 3.06 -6.06 16.15
CA ARG A 180 3.45 -5.72 17.53
C ARG A 180 3.69 -6.94 18.42
N LEU A 181 2.97 -8.03 18.17
CA LEU A 181 3.10 -9.28 18.93
C LEU A 181 4.25 -10.16 18.43
N ASP A 182 4.62 -10.09 17.15
CA ASP A 182 5.77 -10.81 16.59
C ASP A 182 6.35 -10.09 15.34
N GLU A 183 7.35 -9.24 15.56
CA GLU A 183 8.10 -8.57 14.50
C GLU A 183 9.01 -9.52 13.69
N SER A 184 9.18 -10.77 14.13
CA SER A 184 9.92 -11.81 13.39
C SER A 184 9.04 -12.64 12.45
N SER A 185 7.71 -12.48 12.54
CA SER A 185 6.76 -13.24 11.74
C SER A 185 6.75 -12.80 10.26
N PRO A 186 7.13 -13.66 9.30
CA PRO A 186 7.01 -13.34 7.87
C PRO A 186 5.55 -13.10 7.47
N GLU A 187 4.59 -13.76 8.13
CA GLU A 187 3.17 -13.59 7.83
C GLU A 187 2.62 -12.28 8.41
N ALA A 188 3.12 -11.80 9.57
CA ALA A 188 2.73 -10.48 10.07
C ALA A 188 3.23 -9.37 9.13
N HIS A 189 4.51 -9.40 8.74
CA HIS A 189 5.07 -8.46 7.75
C HIS A 189 4.34 -8.53 6.40
N LYS A 190 4.06 -9.74 5.91
CA LYS A 190 3.22 -9.98 4.72
C LYS A 190 1.87 -9.28 4.89
N TRP A 191 1.05 -9.71 5.84
CA TRP A 191 -0.33 -9.23 6.00
C TRP A 191 -0.42 -7.74 6.36
N TYR A 192 0.60 -7.16 6.97
CA TYR A 192 0.76 -5.71 7.12
C TYR A 192 0.87 -5.04 5.75
N ALA A 193 1.83 -5.45 4.90
CA ALA A 193 1.98 -4.89 3.56
C ALA A 193 0.71 -5.11 2.69
N ILE A 194 0.08 -6.29 2.79
CA ILE A 194 -1.20 -6.60 2.13
C ILE A 194 -2.28 -5.56 2.50
N THR A 195 -2.49 -5.36 3.80
CA THR A 195 -3.61 -4.55 4.28
C THR A 195 -3.33 -3.06 4.21
N LEU A 196 -2.06 -2.65 4.28
CA LEU A 196 -1.60 -1.30 3.96
C LEU A 196 -1.88 -0.94 2.50
N GLY A 197 -1.66 -1.88 1.57
CA GLY A 197 -1.99 -1.71 0.15
C GLY A 197 -3.49 -1.54 -0.08
N ALA A 198 -4.32 -2.35 0.59
CA ALA A 198 -5.78 -2.22 0.55
C ALA A 198 -6.27 -0.89 1.15
N LEU A 199 -5.74 -0.51 2.32
CA LEU A 199 -6.06 0.76 2.98
C LEU A 199 -5.69 1.95 2.10
N SER A 200 -4.57 1.85 1.36
CA SER A 200 -4.09 2.93 0.52
C SER A 200 -5.06 3.33 -0.60
N GLU A 201 -6.07 2.53 -0.98
CA GLU A 201 -7.12 3.00 -1.89
C GLU A 201 -7.87 4.25 -1.34
N TYR A 202 -7.99 4.35 -0.01
CA TYR A 202 -8.85 5.30 0.70
C TYR A 202 -8.15 6.53 1.28
N VAL A 203 -6.84 6.68 1.04
CA VAL A 203 -6.02 7.75 1.67
C VAL A 203 -5.52 8.80 0.68
N GLY A 204 -5.02 9.92 1.22
CA GLY A 204 -4.49 11.04 0.44
C GLY A 204 -3.20 10.72 -0.31
N SER A 205 -2.86 11.51 -1.34
CA SER A 205 -1.68 11.23 -2.19
C SER A 205 -0.34 11.30 -1.45
N GLN A 206 -0.23 12.06 -0.36
CA GLN A 206 0.96 12.08 0.49
C GLN A 206 1.09 10.78 1.29
N GLU A 207 0.02 10.38 1.98
CA GLU A 207 -0.05 9.13 2.75
C GLU A 207 0.13 7.89 1.86
N LYS A 208 -0.30 7.93 0.58
CA LYS A 208 0.03 6.90 -0.42
C LYS A 208 1.54 6.75 -0.65
N ILE A 209 2.27 7.86 -0.73
CA ILE A 209 3.72 7.85 -0.88
C ILE A 209 4.37 7.29 0.39
N GLU A 210 3.95 7.75 1.57
CA GLU A 210 4.39 7.24 2.88
C GLU A 210 4.18 5.72 3.02
N ASN A 211 2.99 5.24 2.63
CA ASN A 211 2.64 3.83 2.62
C ASN A 211 3.44 3.04 1.58
N GLY A 212 3.83 3.64 0.46
CA GLY A 212 4.66 3.01 -0.58
C GLY A 212 6.07 2.63 -0.12
N TYR A 213 6.67 3.38 0.83
CA TYR A 213 7.95 3.02 1.45
C TYR A 213 7.76 1.92 2.50
N ARG A 214 6.81 2.10 3.44
CA ARG A 214 6.48 1.12 4.49
C ARG A 214 6.12 -0.24 3.89
N PHE A 215 5.36 -0.24 2.79
CA PHE A 215 5.06 -1.42 2.01
C PHE A 215 6.33 -2.18 1.59
N LYS A 216 7.32 -1.47 1.00
CA LYS A 216 8.58 -2.07 0.54
C LYS A 216 9.37 -2.68 1.69
N GLU A 217 9.51 -1.96 2.79
CA GLU A 217 10.22 -2.38 4.00
C GLU A 217 9.67 -3.70 4.58
N HIS A 218 8.34 -3.80 4.73
CA HIS A 218 7.70 -5.00 5.24
C HIS A 218 7.76 -6.17 4.23
N VAL A 219 7.62 -5.93 2.92
CA VAL A 219 7.80 -7.01 1.92
C VAL A 219 9.24 -7.48 1.84
N ASP A 220 10.25 -6.59 1.85
CA ASP A 220 11.67 -6.98 1.89
C ASP A 220 12.01 -7.82 3.12
N THR A 221 11.42 -7.47 4.27
CA THR A 221 11.59 -8.23 5.52
C THR A 221 10.89 -9.58 5.45
N ALA A 222 9.66 -9.64 4.93
CA ALA A 222 8.98 -10.90 4.69
C ALA A 222 9.73 -11.80 3.68
N VAL A 223 10.29 -11.25 2.58
CA VAL A 223 11.11 -12.02 1.62
C VAL A 223 12.36 -12.58 2.30
N ARG A 224 13.05 -11.77 3.11
CA ARG A 224 14.25 -12.18 3.84
C ARG A 224 13.97 -13.33 4.83
N LEU A 225 12.79 -13.32 5.45
CA LEU A 225 12.33 -14.34 6.38
C LEU A 225 11.75 -15.59 5.68
N LYS A 226 11.08 -15.42 4.53
CA LYS A 226 10.37 -16.49 3.79
C LYS A 226 10.62 -16.41 2.27
N PRO A 227 11.87 -16.64 1.80
CA PRO A 227 12.28 -16.40 0.41
C PRO A 227 11.71 -17.37 -0.64
N LYS A 228 10.81 -18.27 -0.24
CA LYS A 228 10.09 -19.22 -1.11
C LYS A 228 8.59 -18.94 -1.20
N ASP A 229 8.11 -17.82 -0.66
CA ASP A 229 6.71 -17.42 -0.81
C ASP A 229 6.50 -16.73 -2.17
N PRO A 230 5.69 -17.31 -3.09
CA PRO A 230 5.39 -16.68 -4.38
C PRO A 230 4.70 -15.32 -4.23
N THR A 231 4.03 -15.06 -3.09
CA THR A 231 3.42 -13.76 -2.81
C THR A 231 4.43 -12.64 -2.80
N LEU A 232 5.49 -12.83 -2.03
CA LEU A 232 6.37 -11.74 -1.65
C LEU A 232 7.25 -11.32 -2.83
N HIS A 233 7.63 -12.30 -3.66
CA HIS A 233 8.25 -12.06 -4.97
C HIS A 233 7.31 -11.30 -5.92
N HIS A 234 6.03 -11.64 -6.04
CA HIS A 234 5.10 -10.85 -6.86
C HIS A 234 4.86 -9.43 -6.31
N MET A 235 4.80 -9.27 -4.98
CA MET A 235 4.67 -7.96 -4.32
C MET A 235 5.87 -7.05 -4.63
N LEU A 236 7.11 -7.55 -4.54
CA LEU A 236 8.29 -6.81 -4.99
C LEU A 236 8.27 -6.57 -6.50
N GLY A 237 7.95 -7.60 -7.28
CA GLY A 237 7.90 -7.52 -8.74
C GLY A 237 6.96 -6.43 -9.26
N ARG A 238 5.77 -6.30 -8.66
CA ARG A 238 4.83 -5.20 -8.96
C ARG A 238 5.31 -3.87 -8.42
N TRP A 239 5.74 -3.77 -7.16
CA TRP A 239 6.28 -2.52 -6.61
C TRP A 239 7.42 -1.95 -7.47
N SER A 240 8.38 -2.80 -7.87
CA SER A 240 9.48 -2.44 -8.76
C SER A 240 8.99 -2.01 -10.15
N PHE A 241 7.97 -2.67 -10.70
CA PHE A 241 7.39 -2.24 -11.97
C PHE A 241 6.74 -0.85 -11.87
N GLU A 242 5.83 -0.64 -10.91
CA GLU A 242 5.18 0.66 -10.70
C GLU A 242 6.23 1.76 -10.46
N VAL A 243 7.22 1.54 -9.56
CA VAL A 243 8.33 2.48 -9.29
C VAL A 243 9.15 2.78 -10.55
N SER A 244 9.52 1.75 -11.32
CA SER A 244 10.29 1.92 -12.56
C SER A 244 9.53 2.70 -13.64
N THR A 245 8.19 2.69 -13.60
CA THR A 245 7.31 3.38 -14.54
C THR A 245 6.80 4.74 -14.05
N LEU A 246 7.02 5.11 -12.78
CA LEU A 246 6.69 6.44 -12.25
C LEU A 246 7.25 7.56 -13.12
N SER A 247 6.41 8.56 -13.41
CA SER A 247 6.81 9.71 -14.22
C SER A 247 7.87 10.55 -13.50
N TRP A 248 8.63 11.31 -14.30
CA TRP A 248 9.66 12.24 -13.80
C TRP A 248 9.15 13.22 -12.72
N LEU A 249 7.85 13.50 -12.70
CA LEU A 249 7.24 14.41 -11.73
C LEU A 249 6.82 13.71 -10.44
N GLU A 250 6.33 12.47 -10.52
CA GLU A 250 6.03 11.66 -9.33
C GLU A 250 7.32 11.33 -8.57
N ARG A 251 8.40 10.99 -9.28
CA ARG A 251 9.75 10.86 -8.70
C ARG A 251 10.23 12.15 -8.02
N LYS A 252 9.90 13.32 -8.57
CA LYS A 252 10.22 14.63 -7.95
C LYS A 252 9.41 14.93 -6.71
N LEU A 253 8.15 14.52 -6.65
CA LEU A 253 7.34 14.66 -5.43
C LEU A 253 7.84 13.72 -4.32
N ALA A 254 8.17 12.47 -4.67
CA ALA A 254 8.83 11.55 -3.75
C ALA A 254 10.16 12.13 -3.22
N ALA A 255 11.01 12.65 -4.10
CA ALA A 255 12.30 13.29 -3.75
C ALA A 255 12.19 14.68 -3.07
N ALA A 256 10.98 15.22 -2.91
CA ALA A 256 10.73 16.46 -2.16
C ALA A 256 10.15 16.18 -0.75
N LEU A 257 9.43 15.07 -0.60
CA LEU A 257 8.96 14.56 0.69
C LEU A 257 10.02 13.70 1.40
N TYR A 258 10.94 13.09 0.65
CA TYR A 258 11.98 12.18 1.14
C TYR A 258 13.36 12.52 0.60
N SER A 259 14.39 12.28 1.41
CA SER A 259 15.79 12.55 1.06
C SER A 259 16.28 11.79 -0.17
N GLN A 260 15.69 10.64 -0.47
CA GLN A 260 15.86 9.88 -1.71
C GLN A 260 14.49 9.29 -2.12
N PRO A 261 14.08 9.39 -3.40
CA PRO A 261 12.89 8.70 -3.90
C PRO A 261 13.14 7.17 -3.97
N PRO A 262 12.09 6.32 -4.05
CA PRO A 262 12.29 4.92 -4.35
C PRO A 262 12.83 4.79 -5.77
N ASP A 263 13.87 3.98 -5.96
CA ASP A 263 14.40 3.63 -7.27
C ASP A 263 14.38 2.11 -7.45
N SER A 264 14.07 1.68 -8.67
CA SER A 264 14.03 0.28 -9.11
C SER A 264 13.82 0.24 -10.62
N ASN A 265 14.19 -0.88 -11.24
CA ASN A 265 14.16 -1.03 -12.70
C ASN A 265 13.29 -2.21 -13.17
N VAL A 266 13.00 -2.21 -14.47
CA VAL A 266 12.13 -3.20 -15.13
C VAL A 266 12.73 -4.61 -15.07
N GLN A 267 14.06 -4.71 -14.96
CA GLN A 267 14.79 -5.98 -14.89
C GLN A 267 14.66 -6.63 -13.50
N GLU A 268 14.76 -5.85 -12.41
CA GLU A 268 14.44 -6.28 -11.04
C GLU A 268 12.98 -6.73 -10.93
N ALA A 269 12.06 -5.90 -11.45
CA ALA A 269 10.64 -6.23 -11.49
C ALA A 269 10.41 -7.59 -12.14
N ARG A 270 10.98 -7.81 -13.33
CA ARG A 270 10.88 -9.08 -14.05
C ARG A 270 11.54 -10.25 -13.31
N ALA A 271 12.70 -10.05 -12.68
CA ALA A 271 13.40 -11.09 -11.94
C ALA A 271 12.54 -11.63 -10.79
N HIS A 272 11.93 -10.73 -10.02
CA HIS A 272 10.99 -11.09 -8.95
C HIS A 272 9.71 -11.76 -9.49
N LEU A 273 9.10 -11.24 -10.56
CA LEU A 273 7.91 -11.86 -11.16
C LEU A 273 8.19 -13.26 -11.76
N LEU A 274 9.38 -13.49 -12.32
CA LEU A 274 9.80 -14.80 -12.82
C LEU A 274 10.03 -15.81 -11.69
N GLU A 275 10.62 -15.38 -10.56
CA GLU A 275 10.72 -16.25 -9.38
C GLU A 275 9.32 -16.57 -8.81
N ALA A 276 8.37 -15.63 -8.88
CA ALA A 276 6.97 -15.89 -8.51
C ALA A 276 6.26 -16.91 -9.43
N ASP A 277 6.50 -16.90 -10.76
CA ASP A 277 5.98 -17.94 -11.68
C ASP A 277 6.69 -19.30 -11.48
N LYS A 278 7.98 -19.30 -11.11
CA LYS A 278 8.75 -20.50 -10.77
C LYS A 278 8.29 -21.14 -9.45
N LEU A 279 7.91 -20.33 -8.46
CA LEU A 279 7.36 -20.79 -7.18
C LEU A 279 5.87 -21.16 -7.29
N ARG A 280 5.10 -20.44 -8.09
CA ARG A 280 3.65 -20.65 -8.31
C ARG A 280 3.26 -20.41 -9.78
N PRO A 281 3.40 -21.42 -10.65
CA PRO A 281 3.11 -21.26 -12.06
C PRO A 281 1.61 -21.07 -12.34
N GLU A 282 1.33 -20.68 -13.58
CA GLU A 282 -0.04 -20.56 -14.13
C GLU A 282 -0.90 -19.47 -13.46
N TRP A 283 -0.27 -18.43 -12.90
CA TRP A 283 -0.98 -17.34 -12.23
C TRP A 283 -1.17 -16.14 -13.16
N LYS A 284 -2.42 -15.97 -13.64
CA LYS A 284 -2.83 -15.02 -14.69
C LYS A 284 -2.28 -13.59 -14.48
N GLU A 285 -2.47 -13.00 -13.30
CA GLU A 285 -1.97 -11.65 -13.00
C GLU A 285 -0.43 -11.55 -13.01
N ASN A 286 0.27 -12.54 -12.47
CA ASN A 286 1.74 -12.52 -12.48
C ASN A 286 2.29 -12.64 -13.90
N LEU A 287 1.68 -13.49 -14.73
CA LEU A 287 2.02 -13.61 -16.16
C LEU A 287 1.75 -12.31 -16.94
N LEU A 288 0.62 -11.63 -16.65
CA LEU A 288 0.32 -10.30 -17.18
C LEU A 288 1.41 -9.29 -16.79
N TYR A 289 1.82 -9.24 -15.53
CA TYR A 289 2.90 -8.33 -15.12
C TYR A 289 4.26 -8.68 -15.73
N ILE A 290 4.59 -9.97 -15.94
CA ILE A 290 5.78 -10.36 -16.71
C ILE A 290 5.69 -9.79 -18.14
N ALA A 291 4.54 -9.92 -18.82
CA ALA A 291 4.34 -9.32 -20.13
C ALA A 291 4.50 -7.79 -20.12
N LYS A 292 3.98 -7.09 -19.09
CA LYS A 292 4.15 -5.64 -18.92
C LYS A 292 5.64 -5.23 -18.85
N THR A 293 6.50 -6.02 -18.18
CA THR A 293 7.96 -5.74 -18.18
C THR A 293 8.58 -5.82 -19.58
N TYR A 294 8.20 -6.82 -20.39
CA TYR A 294 8.70 -6.95 -21.75
C TYR A 294 8.14 -5.85 -22.68
N ILE A 295 6.88 -5.44 -22.51
CA ILE A 295 6.30 -4.29 -23.23
C ILE A 295 7.07 -3.01 -22.93
N CYS A 296 7.42 -2.77 -21.66
CA CYS A 296 8.11 -1.55 -21.23
C CYS A 296 9.51 -1.41 -21.86
N GLU A 297 10.22 -2.52 -22.08
CA GLU A 297 11.49 -2.54 -22.82
C GLU A 297 11.34 -2.57 -24.36
N GLY A 298 10.11 -2.66 -24.89
CA GLY A 298 9.86 -2.82 -26.33
C GLY A 298 10.02 -4.25 -26.87
N HIS A 299 10.20 -5.24 -25.99
CA HIS A 299 10.36 -6.66 -26.32
C HIS A 299 9.01 -7.34 -26.64
N TYR A 300 8.30 -6.85 -27.66
CA TYR A 300 6.90 -7.22 -27.94
C TYR A 300 6.69 -8.70 -28.32
N GLY A 301 7.63 -9.34 -29.02
CA GLY A 301 7.53 -10.76 -29.38
C GLY A 301 7.49 -11.67 -28.13
N PRO A 302 8.47 -11.58 -27.22
CA PRO A 302 8.40 -12.21 -25.90
C PRO A 302 7.13 -11.83 -25.14
N ALA A 303 6.73 -10.55 -25.11
CA ALA A 303 5.53 -10.12 -24.40
C ALA A 303 4.26 -10.85 -24.88
N MET A 304 4.07 -11.00 -26.20
CA MET A 304 2.92 -11.73 -26.76
C MET A 304 2.85 -13.18 -26.29
N ALA A 305 3.99 -13.87 -26.13
CA ALA A 305 4.01 -15.24 -25.60
C ALA A 305 3.55 -15.31 -24.13
N TRP A 306 3.89 -14.31 -23.31
CA TRP A 306 3.40 -14.21 -21.91
C TRP A 306 1.92 -13.82 -21.83
N ILE A 307 1.46 -12.91 -22.70
CA ILE A 307 0.05 -12.53 -22.83
C ILE A 307 -0.79 -13.75 -23.23
N ASP A 308 -0.40 -14.46 -24.28
CA ASP A 308 -1.16 -15.60 -24.80
C ASP A 308 -1.16 -16.78 -23.80
N ARG A 309 -0.06 -17.00 -23.06
CA ARG A 309 -0.01 -17.94 -21.91
C ARG A 309 -0.96 -17.55 -20.78
N ALA A 310 -1.10 -16.25 -20.48
CA ALA A 310 -2.00 -15.77 -19.42
C ALA A 310 -3.49 -15.79 -19.84
N ALA A 311 -3.78 -15.41 -21.09
CA ALA A 311 -5.13 -15.40 -21.64
C ALA A 311 -5.71 -16.83 -21.77
N ALA A 312 -4.86 -17.84 -22.01
CA ALA A 312 -5.26 -19.25 -22.08
C ALA A 312 -5.69 -19.87 -20.72
N LEU A 313 -5.42 -19.21 -19.60
CA LEU A 313 -5.86 -19.66 -18.28
C LEU A 313 -7.35 -19.36 -18.06
N PRO A 314 -8.10 -20.20 -17.32
CA PRO A 314 -9.45 -19.85 -16.90
C PRO A 314 -9.46 -18.60 -16.01
N CYS A 315 -10.55 -17.83 -16.04
CA CYS A 315 -10.86 -16.89 -14.98
C CYS A 315 -11.51 -17.67 -13.83
N VAL A 316 -10.97 -17.54 -12.61
CA VAL A 316 -11.46 -18.25 -11.43
C VAL A 316 -12.21 -17.33 -10.46
N ASP A 317 -11.93 -16.02 -10.50
CA ASP A 317 -12.54 -15.01 -9.64
C ASP A 317 -12.78 -13.66 -10.36
N PRO A 318 -13.51 -12.69 -9.75
CA PRO A 318 -13.81 -11.39 -10.37
C PRO A 318 -12.60 -10.47 -10.60
N ALA A 319 -11.42 -10.79 -10.07
CA ALA A 319 -10.19 -10.05 -10.36
C ALA A 319 -9.48 -10.64 -11.59
N ASP A 320 -9.49 -11.96 -11.78
CA ASP A 320 -9.12 -12.58 -13.07
C ASP A 320 -9.95 -11.99 -14.23
N ASP A 321 -11.24 -11.69 -14.02
CA ASP A 321 -12.10 -11.00 -15.01
C ASP A 321 -11.60 -9.60 -15.41
N SER A 322 -10.85 -8.91 -14.54
CA SER A 322 -10.24 -7.61 -14.86
C SER A 322 -8.90 -7.79 -15.58
N VAL A 323 -8.08 -8.72 -15.08
CA VAL A 323 -6.80 -9.14 -15.68
C VAL A 323 -7.02 -9.65 -17.11
N GLN A 324 -8.08 -10.42 -17.35
CA GLN A 324 -8.46 -10.95 -18.66
C GLN A 324 -8.80 -9.85 -19.66
N LYS A 325 -9.56 -8.82 -19.24
CA LYS A 325 -9.86 -7.66 -20.10
C LYS A 325 -8.60 -6.85 -20.43
N GLU A 326 -7.66 -6.73 -19.51
CA GLU A 326 -6.36 -6.11 -19.81
C GLU A 326 -5.55 -6.95 -20.80
N LEU A 327 -5.50 -8.27 -20.62
CA LEU A 327 -4.84 -9.19 -21.57
C LEU A 327 -5.45 -9.10 -22.98
N GLU A 328 -6.78 -9.07 -23.11
CA GLU A 328 -7.48 -8.93 -24.39
C GLU A 328 -7.19 -7.59 -25.09
N ASN A 329 -7.11 -6.50 -24.33
CA ASN A 329 -6.70 -5.19 -24.85
C ASN A 329 -5.24 -5.21 -25.34
N LEU A 330 -4.34 -5.84 -24.59
CA LEU A 330 -2.93 -5.99 -24.99
C LEU A 330 -2.77 -6.91 -26.21
N GLN A 331 -3.54 -8.00 -26.31
CA GLN A 331 -3.55 -8.86 -27.51
C GLN A 331 -3.92 -8.07 -28.77
N GLN A 332 -4.92 -7.20 -28.69
CA GLN A 332 -5.33 -6.34 -29.82
C GLN A 332 -4.24 -5.28 -30.13
N GLN A 333 -3.72 -4.60 -29.11
CA GLN A 333 -2.72 -3.54 -29.27
C GLN A 333 -1.40 -4.03 -29.87
N TYR A 334 -0.97 -5.24 -29.49
CA TYR A 334 0.33 -5.82 -29.90
C TYR A 334 0.22 -6.94 -30.94
N GLN A 335 -0.98 -7.22 -31.48
CA GLN A 335 -1.24 -8.28 -32.48
C GLN A 335 -0.25 -8.30 -33.66
N ARG A 336 0.16 -7.12 -34.13
CA ARG A 336 1.10 -6.93 -35.25
C ARG A 336 2.55 -7.40 -34.98
N TYR A 337 2.85 -7.80 -33.75
CA TYR A 337 4.16 -8.31 -33.33
C TYR A 337 4.13 -9.83 -33.06
N ARG A 338 3.04 -10.53 -33.42
CA ARG A 338 3.07 -12.00 -33.52
C ARG A 338 3.98 -12.41 -34.69
N PRO A 339 4.76 -13.50 -34.54
CA PRO A 339 5.59 -14.07 -35.60
C PRO A 339 4.77 -14.80 -36.68
#